data_AF-A0A7K2VJX0-F1
#
_entry.id   AF-A0A7K2VJX0-F1
#
_cell.length_a   1.000
_cell.length_b   1.000
_cell.length_c   1.000
_cell.angle_alpha   90.00
_cell.angle_beta   90.00
_cell.angle_gamma   90.00
#
_symmetry.space_group_name_H-M   'P 1'
#
loop_
_entity.id
_entity.type
_entity.pdbx_description
1 polymer ?
#
loop_
_entity_poly.entity_id
_entity_poly.type
_entity_poly.pdbx_seq_one_letter_code
_entity_poly.pdbx_strand_id
1 'polypeptide(L)' 'AEAVAIALSGAGEVQAPAAGAQGRARTLWLLDSAAAADLPRSMYPPASP' A
#
# COMPACT_ATOMS: atom_id res chain seq x y z
N ALA A 1 4.96 0.02 9.77
CA ALA A 1 5.06 -0.84 8.59
C ALA A 1 3.90 -1.84 8.51
N GLU A 2 3.72 -2.70 9.52
CA GLU A 2 2.67 -3.75 9.58
C GLU A 2 1.28 -3.38 9.05
N ALA A 3 0.66 -2.30 9.53
CA ALA A 3 -0.69 -1.92 9.08
C ALA A 3 -0.79 -1.72 7.56
N VAL A 4 0.27 -1.16 6.94
CA VAL A 4 0.36 -0.97 5.49
C VAL A 4 0.58 -2.30 4.78
N ALA A 5 1.42 -3.19 5.35
CA ALA A 5 1.63 -4.52 4.82
C ALA A 5 0.32 -5.34 4.81
N ILE A 6 -0.48 -5.27 5.88
CA ILE A 6 -1.80 -5.94 5.94
C ILE A 6 -2.74 -5.33 4.89
N ALA A 7 -2.81 -4.01 4.79
CA ALA A 7 -3.72 -3.37 3.83
C ALA A 7 -3.36 -3.66 2.37
N LEU A 8 -2.07 -3.88 2.06
CA LEU A 8 -1.57 -4.13 0.70
C LEU A 8 -1.31 -5.62 0.39
N SER A 9 -1.52 -6.53 1.34
CA SER A 9 -1.34 -7.98 1.14
C SER A 9 -2.50 -8.67 0.44
N GLY A 10 -3.58 -7.93 0.13
CA GLY A 10 -4.84 -8.48 -0.36
C GLY A 10 -5.88 -8.75 0.73
N ALA A 11 -5.68 -8.22 1.94
CA ALA A 11 -6.70 -8.23 2.99
C ALA A 11 -7.99 -7.51 2.51
N GLY A 12 -9.15 -8.04 2.90
CA GLY A 12 -10.43 -7.36 2.65
C GLY A 12 -10.60 -6.13 3.56
N GLU A 13 -11.49 -5.22 3.17
CA GLU A 13 -11.75 -3.96 3.90
C GLU A 13 -12.24 -4.15 5.34
N VAL A 14 -12.85 -5.30 5.65
CA VAL A 14 -13.24 -5.66 7.03
C VAL A 14 -12.01 -5.90 7.93
N GLN A 15 -10.94 -6.48 7.36
CA GLN A 15 -9.71 -6.78 8.09
C GLN A 15 -8.80 -5.55 8.16
N ALA A 16 -8.75 -4.78 7.07
CA ALA A 16 -8.01 -3.53 6.99
C ALA A 16 -8.83 -2.50 6.19
N PRO A 17 -9.50 -1.52 6.85
CA PRO A 17 -10.36 -0.55 6.16
C PRO A 17 -9.66 0.19 5.01
N ALA A 18 -8.36 0.48 5.16
CA ALA A 18 -7.58 1.13 4.13
C ALA A 18 -7.40 0.28 2.86
N ALA A 19 -7.51 -1.05 2.93
CA ALA A 19 -7.51 -1.93 1.75
C ALA A 19 -8.73 -1.70 0.84
N GLY A 20 -9.84 -1.20 1.40
CA GLY A 20 -11.04 -0.81 0.66
C GLY A 20 -10.93 0.55 -0.03
N ALA A 21 -9.85 1.30 0.15
CA ALA A 21 -9.69 2.61 -0.46
C ALA A 21 -9.55 2.48 -1.99
N GLN A 22 -10.63 2.77 -2.73
CA GLN A 22 -10.67 2.71 -4.20
C GLN A 22 -10.94 4.11 -4.77
N GLY A 23 -9.95 4.65 -5.47
CA GLY A 23 -10.10 5.89 -6.23
C GLY A 23 -10.80 5.63 -7.58
N ARG A 24 -11.49 6.65 -8.11
CA ARG A 24 -12.20 6.52 -9.40
C ARG A 24 -11.29 6.37 -10.61
N ALA A 25 -10.13 7.04 -10.57
CA ALA A 25 -9.15 7.02 -11.66
C ALA A 25 -7.88 6.23 -11.27
N ARG A 26 -7.43 6.40 -10.02
CA ARG A 26 -6.30 5.68 -9.44
C ARG A 26 -6.39 5.69 -7.92
N THR A 27 -5.86 4.65 -7.28
CA THR A 27 -5.56 4.64 -5.84
C THR A 27 -4.05 4.80 -5.69
N LEU A 28 -3.61 5.85 -5.01
CA LEU A 28 -2.20 6.09 -4.71
C LEU A 28 -1.96 6.02 -3.21
N TRP A 29 -0.88 5.33 -2.84
CA TRP A 29 -0.37 5.27 -1.49
C TRP A 29 0.93 6.07 -1.42
N LEU A 30 0.95 7.11 -0.59
CA LEU A 30 2.16 7.86 -0.27
C LEU A 30 2.66 7.36 1.07
N LEU A 31 3.83 6.74 1.06
CA LEU A 31 4.43 6.10 2.21
C LEU A 31 5.83 6.66 2.42
N ASP A 32 6.21 6.86 3.67
CA ASP A 32 7.61 7.04 4.01
C ASP A 32 8.34 5.69 4.07
N SER A 33 9.66 5.75 4.25
CA SER A 33 10.52 4.56 4.33
C SER A 33 10.16 3.64 5.50
N ALA A 34 9.69 4.18 6.63
CA ALA A 34 9.35 3.38 7.82
C ALA A 34 8.00 2.66 7.65
N ALA A 35 7.06 3.26 6.95
CA ALA A 35 5.78 2.67 6.60
C ALA A 35 5.93 1.58 5.52
N ALA A 36 6.84 1.79 4.56
CA ALA A 36 7.10 0.87 3.46
C ALA A 36 8.08 -0.28 3.79
N ALA A 37 8.61 -0.33 5.02
CA ALA A 37 9.70 -1.25 5.40
C ALA A 37 9.38 -2.74 5.22
N ASP A 38 8.10 -3.12 5.33
CA ASP A 38 7.64 -4.52 5.23
C ASP A 38 7.10 -4.88 3.84
N LEU A 39 7.15 -3.95 2.87
CA LEU A 39 6.60 -4.17 1.53
C LEU A 39 7.63 -4.80 0.59
N PRO A 40 7.21 -5.70 -0.32
CA PRO A 40 8.09 -6.23 -1.35
C PRO A 40 8.55 -5.10 -2.28
N ARG A 41 9.85 -5.07 -2.59
CA ARG A 41 10.47 -4.03 -3.45
C ARG A 41 9.86 -3.95 -4.85
N SER A 42 9.23 -5.02 -5.32
CA SER A 42 8.50 -5.04 -6.59
C SER A 42 7.29 -4.10 -6.62
N MET A 43 6.80 -3.64 -5.47
CA MET A 43 5.73 -2.64 -5.36
C MET A 43 6.24 -1.20 -5.45
N TYR A 44 7.55 -0.99 -5.44
CA TYR A 44 8.10 0.36 -5.47
C TYR A 44 7.95 0.86 -6.91
N PRO A 45 7.49 2.11 -7.10
CA PRO A 45 7.40 2.66 -8.44
C PRO A 45 8.79 2.62 -9.08
N PRO A 46 8.88 2.39 -10.41
CA PRO A 46 10.15 2.57 -11.10
C PRO A 46 10.65 3.98 -10.81
N ALA A 47 11.97 4.11 -10.58
CA ALA A 47 12.57 5.43 -10.45
C ALA A 47 12.13 6.26 -11.66
N SER A 48 11.55 7.43 -11.41
CA SER A 48 11.21 8.35 -12.50
C SER A 48 12.51 8.71 -13.22
N PRO A 49 12.49 8.82 -14.56
CA PRO A 49 13.69 9.17 -15.34
C PRO A 49 14.29 10.51 -14.91
#